data_AF-A0A0U5I8B8-F1
#
_entry.id   AF-A0A0U5I8B8-F1
#
_cell.length_a   1.000
_cell.length_b   1.000
_cell.length_c   1.000
_cell.angle_alpha   90.00
_cell.angle_beta   90.00
_cell.angle_gamma   90.00
#
_symmetry.space_group_name_H-M   'P 1'
#
loop_
_entity.id
_entity.type
_entity.pdbx_description
1 polymer ?
#
loop_
_entity_poly.entity_id
_entity_poly.type
_entity_poly.pdbx_seq_one_letter_code
_entity_poly.pdbx_strand_id
1 'polypeptide(L)'
;MARACGRAQLHLNRSNPTVGTLSPGFISAAQDAPGWQGQHWDGAIEVACTRLDDLIARHGVPRFIKIDVEGYEAEALGGLTRPVDALSFEFTTIQKDIARSALAECGRLGYARFNAVLGESHRFLHETWVDIAAIGCWLDDLPQAANSGDIYARRVD
;
A
#
# COMPACT_ATOMS: atom_id res chain seq x y z
N MET A 1 -7.73 -4.75 -6.03
CA MET A 1 -8.04 -5.70 -4.95
C MET A 1 -8.72 -4.93 -3.83
N ALA A 2 -9.57 -5.56 -3.02
CA ALA A 2 -10.26 -4.91 -1.91
C ALA A 2 -10.51 -5.89 -0.75
N ARG A 3 -11.01 -5.37 0.38
CA ARG A 3 -11.34 -6.16 1.58
C ARG A 3 -12.42 -7.19 1.32
N ALA A 4 -13.39 -6.86 0.47
CA ALA A 4 -14.48 -7.74 0.08
C ALA A 4 -14.69 -7.69 -1.44
N CYS A 5 -15.32 -8.74 -1.97
CA CYS A 5 -15.79 -8.74 -3.36
C CYS A 5 -16.91 -7.72 -3.54
N GLY A 6 -17.00 -7.14 -4.73
CA GLY A 6 -18.01 -6.15 -5.03
C GLY A 6 -17.68 -5.36 -6.29
N ARG A 7 -18.28 -4.18 -6.40
CA ARG A 7 -17.96 -3.21 -7.45
C ARG A 7 -17.51 -1.91 -6.79
N ALA A 8 -16.55 -1.23 -7.40
CA ALA A 8 -16.04 0.05 -6.94
C ALA A 8 -15.73 0.95 -8.14
N GLN A 9 -15.69 2.26 -7.92
CA GLN A 9 -15.19 3.20 -8.91
C GLN A 9 -13.67 3.24 -8.86
N LEU A 10 -13.03 2.90 -9.97
CA LEU A 10 -11.62 3.16 -10.22
C LEU A 10 -11.51 4.53 -10.89
N HIS A 11 -10.90 5.48 -10.21
CA HIS A 11 -10.56 6.79 -10.74
C HIS A 11 -9.31 6.68 -11.60
N LEU A 12 -9.37 7.30 -12.78
CA LEU A 12 -8.33 7.22 -13.80
C LEU A 12 -7.62 8.57 -13.89
N ASN A 13 -6.29 8.54 -13.83
CA ASN A 13 -5.44 9.62 -14.30
C ASN A 13 -4.91 9.21 -15.67
N ARG A 14 -5.55 9.65 -16.76
CA ARG A 14 -5.17 9.20 -18.11
C ARG A 14 -3.78 9.70 -18.53
N SER A 15 -3.34 10.83 -17.98
CA SER A 15 -2.02 11.41 -18.24
C SER A 15 -0.90 10.70 -17.48
N ASN A 16 -1.22 10.08 -16.35
CA ASN A 16 -0.33 9.23 -15.58
C ASN A 16 -1.06 7.95 -15.10
N PRO A 17 -1.18 6.93 -15.95
CA PRO A 17 -2.00 5.76 -15.65
C PRO A 17 -1.52 4.89 -14.49
N THR A 18 -0.30 5.11 -13.98
CA THR A 18 0.24 4.35 -12.85
C THR A 18 -0.44 4.72 -11.53
N VAL A 19 -0.96 5.94 -11.40
CA VAL A 19 -1.56 6.44 -10.15
C VAL A 19 -3.10 6.31 -10.13
N GLY A 20 -3.66 5.35 -10.88
CA GLY A 20 -5.09 5.05 -10.83
C GLY A 20 -5.49 4.52 -9.45
N THR A 21 -6.62 4.98 -8.90
CA THR A 21 -6.97 4.67 -7.50
C THR A 21 -8.46 4.40 -7.29
N LEU A 22 -8.77 3.54 -6.30
CA LEU A 22 -10.12 3.37 -5.74
C LEU A 22 -10.40 4.34 -4.59
N SER A 23 -9.43 5.18 -4.21
CA SER A 23 -9.46 6.03 -3.03
C SER A 23 -9.75 7.49 -3.38
N PRO A 24 -10.97 8.00 -3.15
CA PRO A 24 -11.24 9.44 -3.22
C PRO A 24 -10.39 10.24 -2.22
N GLY A 25 -10.04 9.62 -1.08
CA GLY A 25 -9.18 10.22 -0.07
C GLY A 25 -7.79 10.51 -0.61
N PHE A 26 -7.23 9.59 -1.41
CA PHE A 26 -5.94 9.79 -2.06
C PHE A 26 -5.96 10.97 -3.04
N ILE A 27 -7.00 11.05 -3.89
CA ILE A 27 -7.19 12.16 -4.82
C ILE A 27 -7.25 13.50 -4.06
N SER A 28 -8.02 13.54 -2.97
CA SER A 28 -8.13 14.73 -2.14
C SER A 28 -6.81 15.10 -1.45
N ALA A 29 -6.02 14.12 -1.03
CA ALA A 29 -4.74 14.34 -0.35
C ALA A 29 -3.63 14.75 -1.33
N ALA A 30 -3.68 14.27 -2.57
CA ALA A 30 -2.76 14.64 -3.64
C ALA A 30 -3.01 16.06 -4.17
N GLN A 31 -4.24 16.56 -4.02
CA GLN A 31 -4.61 17.91 -4.45
C GLN A 31 -3.70 18.95 -3.75
N ASP A 32 -2.95 19.69 -4.56
CA ASP A 32 -1.99 20.73 -4.15
C ASP A 32 -0.82 20.27 -3.26
N ALA A 33 -0.64 18.95 -3.08
CA ALA A 33 0.46 18.42 -2.29
C ALA A 33 1.82 18.54 -3.00
N PRO A 34 2.89 18.94 -2.29
CA PRO A 34 4.24 18.89 -2.83
C PRO A 34 4.62 17.48 -3.29
N GLY A 35 5.12 17.35 -4.52
CA GLY A 35 5.45 16.06 -5.13
C GLY A 35 4.31 15.43 -5.94
N TRP A 36 3.10 15.98 -5.85
CA TRP A 36 1.89 15.51 -6.54
C TRP A 36 1.30 16.54 -7.51
N GLN A 37 2.03 17.63 -7.78
CA GLN A 37 1.54 18.66 -8.69
C GLN A 37 1.31 18.12 -10.10
N GLY A 38 0.23 18.57 -10.73
CA GLY A 38 -0.14 18.15 -12.08
C GLY A 38 -0.80 16.77 -12.15
N GLN A 39 -0.90 16.02 -11.04
CA GLN A 39 -1.73 14.81 -11.02
C GLN A 39 -3.20 15.19 -11.05
N HIS A 40 -3.96 14.57 -11.94
CA HIS A 40 -5.36 14.89 -12.18
C HIS A 40 -6.12 13.65 -12.63
N TRP A 41 -7.16 13.30 -11.87
CA TRP A 41 -8.04 12.17 -12.18
C TRP A 41 -9.22 12.65 -13.01
N ASP A 42 -9.14 12.46 -14.33
CA ASP A 42 -10.05 12.99 -15.35
C ASP A 42 -11.15 12.00 -15.77
N GLY A 43 -11.26 10.86 -15.10
CA GLY A 43 -12.30 9.88 -15.36
C GLY A 43 -12.50 8.88 -14.24
N ALA A 44 -13.57 8.11 -14.35
CA ALA A 44 -13.82 6.96 -13.50
C ALA A 44 -14.51 5.85 -14.30
N ILE A 45 -14.21 4.61 -13.96
CA ILE A 45 -14.88 3.42 -14.47
C ILE A 45 -15.27 2.50 -13.31
N GLU A 46 -16.38 1.78 -13.46
CA GLU A 46 -16.79 0.81 -12.46
C GLU A 46 -16.11 -0.54 -12.73
N VAL A 47 -15.36 -1.04 -11.74
CA VAL A 47 -14.60 -2.29 -11.83
C VAL A 47 -15.10 -3.31 -10.82
N ALA A 48 -14.99 -4.60 -11.16
CA ALA A 48 -15.20 -5.67 -10.19
C ALA A 48 -13.99 -5.76 -9.26
N CYS A 49 -14.25 -5.78 -7.95
CA CYS A 49 -13.26 -5.99 -6.92
C CYS A 49 -13.28 -7.45 -6.45
N THR A 50 -12.10 -7.96 -6.13
CA THR A 50 -11.90 -9.29 -5.55
C THR A 50 -10.92 -9.21 -4.39
N ARG A 51 -10.94 -10.20 -3.51
CA ARG A 51 -10.01 -10.34 -2.40
C ARG A 51 -8.69 -10.97 -2.84
N LEU A 52 -7.62 -10.64 -2.12
CA LEU A 52 -6.34 -11.35 -2.27
C LEU A 52 -6.50 -12.86 -2.00
N ASP A 53 -7.30 -13.24 -1.00
CA ASP A 53 -7.59 -14.66 -0.74
C ASP A 53 -8.22 -15.38 -1.93
N ASP A 54 -9.12 -14.74 -2.68
CA ASP A 54 -9.76 -15.38 -3.84
C ASP A 54 -8.77 -15.56 -5.00
N LEU A 55 -7.80 -14.65 -5.13
CA LEU A 55 -6.71 -14.80 -6.09
C LEU A 55 -5.78 -15.93 -5.67
N ILE A 56 -5.43 -16.02 -4.38
CA ILE A 56 -4.63 -17.12 -3.83
C ILE A 56 -5.32 -18.46 -4.02
N ALA A 57 -6.63 -18.56 -3.76
CA ALA A 57 -7.39 -19.78 -3.96
C ALA A 57 -7.38 -20.26 -5.42
N ARG A 58 -7.37 -19.33 -6.37
CA ARG A 58 -7.36 -19.62 -7.81
C ARG A 58 -5.97 -19.92 -8.38
N HIS A 59 -4.94 -19.25 -7.88
CA HIS A 59 -3.61 -19.26 -8.50
C HIS A 59 -2.51 -19.90 -7.63
N GLY A 60 -2.84 -20.31 -6.40
CA GLY A 60 -1.89 -20.79 -5.41
C GLY A 60 -1.30 -19.67 -4.56
N VAL A 61 -0.62 -20.07 -3.48
CA VAL A 61 -0.01 -19.14 -2.53
C VAL A 61 1.29 -18.58 -3.13
N PRO A 62 1.40 -17.27 -3.39
CA PRO A 62 2.64 -16.68 -3.88
C PRO A 62 3.66 -16.56 -2.73
N ARG A 63 4.95 -16.55 -3.09
CA ARG A 63 6.02 -16.24 -2.11
C ARG A 63 6.07 -14.75 -1.75
N PHE A 64 5.65 -13.88 -2.66
CA PHE A 64 5.69 -12.44 -2.47
C PHE A 64 4.48 -11.75 -3.11
N ILE A 65 3.97 -10.71 -2.44
CA ILE A 65 2.92 -9.82 -2.95
C ILE A 65 3.42 -8.38 -2.87
N LYS A 66 3.37 -7.63 -3.97
CA LYS A 66 3.48 -6.16 -3.96
C LYS A 66 2.06 -5.58 -3.98
N ILE A 67 1.80 -4.65 -3.09
CA ILE A 67 0.57 -3.86 -3.05
C ILE A 67 0.96 -2.42 -3.37
N ASP A 68 0.31 -1.89 -4.40
CA ASP A 68 0.56 -0.57 -4.97
C ASP A 68 -0.76 -0.13 -5.58
N VAL A 69 -1.59 0.53 -4.76
CA VAL A 69 -3.00 0.80 -5.07
C VAL A 69 -3.42 2.20 -4.66
N GLU A 70 -2.45 3.07 -4.43
CA GLU A 70 -2.57 4.51 -4.29
C GLU A 70 -3.62 4.92 -3.25
N GLY A 71 -3.30 4.69 -1.98
CA GLY A 71 -4.15 5.06 -0.85
C GLY A 71 -5.30 4.09 -0.58
N TYR A 72 -5.18 2.84 -1.06
CA TYR A 72 -6.13 1.74 -0.84
C TYR A 72 -5.47 0.50 -0.24
N GLU A 73 -4.25 0.63 0.28
CA GLU A 73 -3.38 -0.48 0.70
C GLU A 73 -3.98 -1.26 1.87
N ALA A 74 -4.52 -0.54 2.87
CA ALA A 74 -5.17 -1.15 4.03
C ALA A 74 -6.38 -1.99 3.61
N GLU A 75 -7.15 -1.53 2.63
CA GLU A 75 -8.30 -2.28 2.10
C GLU A 75 -7.87 -3.49 1.29
N ALA A 76 -6.82 -3.36 0.46
CA ALA A 76 -6.25 -4.51 -0.25
C ALA A 76 -5.74 -5.59 0.72
N LEU A 77 -4.97 -5.19 1.75
CA LEU A 77 -4.47 -6.08 2.82
C LEU A 77 -5.61 -6.71 3.63
N GLY A 78 -6.68 -5.95 3.91
CA GLY A 78 -7.86 -6.45 4.60
C GLY A 78 -8.56 -7.61 3.90
N GLY A 79 -8.31 -7.80 2.60
CA GLY A 79 -8.82 -8.94 1.82
C GLY A 79 -8.03 -10.24 1.99
N LEU A 80 -6.92 -10.21 2.74
CA LEU A 80 -6.07 -11.36 3.04
C LEU A 80 -6.39 -11.90 4.44
N THR A 81 -6.57 -13.20 4.59
CA THR A 81 -6.84 -13.85 5.89
C THR A 81 -5.63 -14.55 6.49
N ARG A 82 -4.62 -14.88 5.68
CA ARG A 82 -3.40 -15.57 6.11
C ARG A 82 -2.17 -14.92 5.49
N PRO A 83 -1.04 -14.82 6.22
CA PRO A 83 0.17 -14.22 5.67
C PRO A 83 0.80 -15.13 4.60
N VAL A 84 1.27 -14.51 3.52
CA VAL A 84 2.27 -15.09 2.61
C VAL A 84 3.68 -14.90 3.20
N ASP A 85 4.71 -15.51 2.62
CA ASP A 85 6.09 -15.46 3.15
C ASP A 85 6.57 -14.02 3.37
N ALA A 86 6.36 -13.14 2.37
CA ALA A 86 6.63 -11.72 2.46
C ALA A 86 5.69 -10.90 1.56
N LEU A 87 5.53 -9.62 1.88
CA LEU A 87 4.84 -8.65 1.03
C LEU A 87 5.52 -7.28 1.12
N SER A 88 5.21 -6.38 0.19
CA SER A 88 5.37 -4.95 0.43
C SER A 88 4.09 -4.21 0.08
N PHE A 89 3.90 -3.06 0.70
CA PHE A 89 2.86 -2.11 0.34
C PHE A 89 3.47 -0.71 0.20
N GLU A 90 2.98 0.04 -0.78
CA GLU A 90 3.37 1.43 -0.95
C GLU A 90 2.85 2.29 0.21
N PHE A 91 3.60 3.30 0.61
CA PHE A 91 3.09 4.40 1.40
C PHE A 91 3.37 5.71 0.67
N THR A 92 2.51 6.70 0.90
CA THR A 92 2.77 8.09 0.51
C THR A 92 2.72 8.96 1.75
N THR A 93 3.54 10.02 1.79
CA THR A 93 3.58 10.93 2.94
C THR A 93 2.33 11.80 3.03
N ILE A 94 1.59 11.97 1.92
CA ILE A 94 0.27 12.63 1.89
C ILE A 94 -0.82 11.84 2.63
N GLN A 95 -0.61 10.53 2.87
CA GLN A 95 -1.58 9.64 3.55
C GLN A 95 -0.91 8.65 4.51
N LYS A 96 -0.09 9.16 5.44
CA LYS A 96 0.57 8.31 6.46
C LYS A 96 -0.41 7.51 7.32
N ASP A 97 -1.61 8.01 7.53
CA ASP A 97 -2.68 7.33 8.25
C ASP A 97 -3.15 6.06 7.53
N ILE A 98 -3.20 6.07 6.19
CA ILE A 98 -3.48 4.88 5.39
C ILE A 98 -2.33 3.88 5.50
N ALA A 99 -1.08 4.36 5.44
CA ALA A 99 0.09 3.51 5.67
C ALA A 99 0.13 2.91 7.09
N ARG A 100 -0.32 3.63 8.12
CA ARG A 100 -0.52 3.09 9.47
C ARG A 100 -1.61 2.02 9.53
N SER A 101 -2.70 2.23 8.81
CA SER A 101 -3.78 1.24 8.71
C SER A 101 -3.30 -0.03 8.00
N ALA A 102 -2.47 0.10 6.97
CA ALA A 102 -1.81 -1.02 6.30
C ALA A 102 -0.81 -1.75 7.22
N LEU A 103 -0.03 -1.03 8.02
CA LEU A 103 0.81 -1.63 9.07
C LEU A 103 -0.02 -2.42 10.09
N ALA A 104 -1.17 -1.89 10.53
CA ALA A 104 -2.06 -2.59 11.46
C ALA A 104 -2.62 -3.88 10.85
N GLU A 105 -2.99 -3.88 9.57
CA GLU A 105 -3.38 -5.11 8.86
C GLU A 105 -2.23 -6.11 8.77
N CYS A 106 -0.99 -5.65 8.57
CA CYS A 106 0.19 -6.52 8.63
C CYS A 106 0.36 -7.16 10.01
N GLY A 107 0.15 -6.39 11.08
CA GLY A 107 0.14 -6.89 12.46
C GLY A 107 -0.96 -7.93 12.71
N ARG A 108 -2.18 -7.68 12.22
CA ARG A 108 -3.30 -8.65 12.27
C ARG A 108 -2.97 -9.96 11.58
N LEU A 109 -2.24 -9.90 10.46
CA LEU A 109 -1.79 -11.06 9.69
C LEU A 109 -0.60 -11.81 10.33
N GLY A 110 0.01 -11.26 11.38
CA GLY A 110 1.12 -11.88 12.10
C GLY A 110 2.50 -11.60 11.50
N TYR A 111 2.65 -10.58 10.65
CA TYR A 111 3.97 -10.11 10.25
C TYR A 111 4.70 -9.47 11.42
N ALA A 112 5.98 -9.81 11.60
CA ALA A 112 6.75 -9.40 12.77
C ALA A 112 8.09 -8.74 12.43
N ARG A 113 8.48 -8.70 11.16
CA ARG A 113 9.72 -8.11 10.69
C ARG A 113 9.44 -7.20 9.51
N PHE A 114 9.93 -5.98 9.62
CA PHE A 114 9.70 -4.91 8.66
C PHE A 114 10.99 -4.26 8.20
N ASN A 115 10.97 -3.75 6.98
CA ASN A 115 11.99 -2.84 6.45
C ASN A 115 11.30 -1.86 5.50
N ALA A 116 12.02 -0.85 5.03
CA ALA A 116 11.47 0.11 4.09
C ALA A 116 12.46 0.48 2.99
N VAL A 117 11.92 0.92 1.87
CA VAL A 117 12.62 1.52 0.74
C VAL A 117 11.99 2.88 0.49
N LEU A 118 12.81 3.92 0.31
CA LEU A 118 12.32 5.26 -0.03
C LEU A 118 12.40 5.48 -1.54
N GLY A 119 11.31 5.97 -2.15
CA GLY A 119 11.18 6.14 -3.60
C GLY A 119 11.63 4.89 -4.37
N GLU A 120 12.28 5.10 -5.51
CA GLU A 120 12.82 4.03 -6.36
C GLU A 120 14.27 3.65 -6.02
N SER A 121 14.73 3.90 -4.79
CA SER A 121 16.12 3.64 -4.42
C SER A 121 16.49 2.15 -4.45
N HIS A 122 15.50 1.25 -4.34
CA HIS A 122 15.66 -0.20 -4.29
C HIS A 122 16.66 -0.67 -3.21
N ARG A 123 16.84 0.12 -2.15
CA ARG A 123 17.76 -0.16 -1.05
C ARG A 123 17.00 -0.11 0.27
N PHE A 124 17.13 -1.17 1.06
CA PHE A 124 16.59 -1.18 2.41
C PHE A 124 17.25 -0.11 3.26
N LEU A 125 16.42 0.64 3.98
CA LEU A 125 16.84 1.73 4.86
C LEU A 125 17.44 1.19 6.17
N HIS A 126 16.87 0.11 6.71
CA HIS A 126 17.37 -0.48 7.94
C HIS A 126 18.33 -1.62 7.64
N GLU A 127 19.53 -1.58 8.23
CA GLU A 127 20.54 -2.65 8.12
C GLU A 127 20.01 -4.00 8.61
N THR A 128 19.11 -3.97 9.60
CA THR A 128 18.41 -5.13 10.12
C THR A 128 16.89 -4.91 10.04
N TRP A 129 16.14 -6.00 9.91
CA TRP A 129 14.69 -5.93 9.93
C TRP A 129 14.20 -5.56 11.33
N VAL A 130 13.33 -4.56 11.41
CA VAL A 130 12.82 -3.99 12.66
C VAL A 130 11.42 -4.54 12.99
N ASP A 131 10.93 -4.26 14.19
CA ASP A 131 9.55 -4.63 14.58
C ASP A 131 8.51 -3.58 14.11
N ILE A 132 7.23 -3.88 14.35
CA ILE A 132 6.11 -3.04 13.91
C ILE A 132 6.10 -1.67 14.59
N ALA A 133 6.57 -1.56 15.83
CA ALA A 133 6.60 -0.30 16.55
C ALA A 133 7.68 0.61 15.97
N ALA A 134 8.89 0.07 15.75
CA ALA A 134 10.00 0.79 15.18
C ALA A 134 9.71 1.28 13.74
N ILE A 135 9.14 0.44 12.87
CA ILE A 135 8.78 0.88 11.51
C ILE A 135 7.64 1.91 11.52
N GLY A 136 6.70 1.80 12.47
CA GLY A 136 5.62 2.77 12.65
C GLY A 136 6.13 4.14 13.10
N CYS A 137 7.08 4.18 14.03
CA CYS A 137 7.76 5.43 14.43
C CYS A 137 8.52 6.05 13.27
N TRP A 138 9.28 5.24 12.51
CA TRP A 138 9.99 5.72 11.33
C TRP A 138 9.04 6.34 10.30
N LEU A 139 7.89 5.70 10.01
CA LEU A 139 6.88 6.22 9.09
C LEU A 139 6.31 7.57 9.54
N ASP A 140 6.06 7.74 10.85
CA ASP A 140 5.55 9.00 11.40
C ASP A 140 6.54 10.14 11.25
N ASP A 141 7.82 9.85 11.47
CA ASP A 141 8.89 10.84 11.46
C ASP A 141 9.30 11.28 10.04
N LEU A 142 8.81 10.62 8.98
CA LEU A 142 9.15 10.98 7.60
C LEU A 142 8.75 12.42 7.26
N PRO A 143 9.63 13.26 6.70
CA PRO A 143 9.22 14.57 6.22
C PRO A 143 8.29 14.43 5.01
N GLN A 144 7.40 15.40 4.78
CA GLN A 144 6.53 15.39 3.58
C GLN A 144 7.33 15.30 2.27
N ALA A 145 8.56 15.82 2.25
CA ALA A 145 9.45 15.77 1.09
C ALA A 145 9.95 14.36 0.73
N ALA A 146 9.79 13.37 1.63
CA ALA A 146 10.09 11.96 1.32
C ALA A 146 9.13 11.40 0.25
N ASN A 147 7.93 11.99 0.11
CA ASN A 147 6.92 11.70 -0.91
C ASN A 147 6.30 10.29 -0.85
N SER A 148 7.05 9.25 -1.19
CA SER A 148 6.56 7.86 -1.21
C SER A 148 7.67 6.84 -1.04
N GLY A 149 7.28 5.59 -0.82
CA GLY A 149 8.17 4.44 -0.74
C GLY A 149 7.39 3.17 -0.44
N ASP A 150 8.11 2.11 -0.09
CA ASP A 150 7.53 0.81 0.24
C ASP A 150 7.90 0.39 1.66
N ILE A 151 6.93 -0.15 2.39
CA ILE A 151 7.18 -0.94 3.59
C ILE A 151 7.12 -2.41 3.21
N TYR A 152 8.18 -3.14 3.52
CA TYR A 152 8.31 -4.57 3.36
C TYR A 152 7.98 -5.25 4.69
N ALA A 153 7.20 -6.34 4.63
CA ALA A 153 6.83 -7.16 5.76
C ALA A 153 7.15 -8.63 5.45
N ARG A 154 7.73 -9.34 6.42
CA ARG A 154 8.00 -10.78 6.29
C ARG A 154 7.63 -11.54 7.56
N ARG A 155 7.32 -12.82 7.37
CA ARG A 155 7.15 -13.76 8.48
C ARG A 155 8.50 -14.02 9.15
N VAL A 156 8.44 -14.45 10.40
CA VAL A 156 9.57 -15.10 11.07
C VAL A 156 9.26 -16.59 10.99
N ASP A 157 10.23 -17.38 10.51
CA ASP A 157 10.12 -18.84 10.47
C ASP A 157 9.97 -19.42 11.88
#